data_AF-A0A8J3XQA1-F1
#
_entry.id   AF-A0A8J3XQA1-F1
#
_cell.length_a   1.000
_cell.length_b   1.000
_cell.length_c   1.000
_cell.angle_alpha   90.00
_cell.angle_beta   90.00
_cell.angle_gamma   90.00
#
_symmetry.space_group_name_H-M   'P 1'
#
loop_
_entity.id
_entity.type
_entity.pdbx_description
1 polymer ?
#
loop_
_entity_poly.entity_id
_entity_poly.type
_entity_poly.pdbx_seq_one_letter_code
_entity_poly.pdbx_strand_id
1 'polypeptide(L)'
;MSGYAWPFLVARGRRLGYRTLLAPGFLISAGEHGVLDDTVVPDSQEDRAAVVETETPSGRRISIVHATHIVTAADVAEPGTPPTERAPRDTHSRPLQLIYGFVYVGGGAGPPGADDLRICRELSLAAYRRFLADEEAFRVESGHGFALRSALNGGVTEPEELAQSSMPGIEDSDETPDPVGPSYTVVILLVGAVVLIGVVILAMLRLTTTPEPIKPCPSVPVLASQTDPKQPAPAPQPAQIKPTPKPPATAPCLLPREKPQSK
;
A
#
# COMPACT_ATOMS: atom_id res chain seq x y z
N MET A 1 -15.42 24.73 2.53
CA MET A 1 -14.68 24.48 1.28
C MET A 1 -14.69 22.98 1.03
N SER A 2 -15.14 22.53 -0.14
CA SER A 2 -15.07 21.11 -0.51
C SER A 2 -13.62 20.73 -0.82
N GLY A 3 -13.01 19.93 0.06
CA GLY A 3 -11.69 19.34 -0.21
C GLY A 3 -11.81 18.21 -1.22
N TYR A 4 -10.89 18.15 -2.19
CA TYR A 4 -10.69 16.99 -3.05
C TYR A 4 -9.60 16.09 -2.45
N ALA A 5 -9.83 14.79 -2.51
CA ALA A 5 -8.87 13.78 -2.09
C ALA A 5 -8.72 12.71 -3.16
N TRP A 6 -7.58 12.04 -3.16
CA TRP A 6 -7.25 10.99 -4.13
C TRP A 6 -6.94 9.70 -3.39
N PRO A 7 -7.57 8.57 -3.73
CA PRO A 7 -7.33 7.31 -3.07
C PRO A 7 -5.92 6.83 -3.37
N PHE A 8 -5.34 6.12 -2.42
CA PHE A 8 -4.07 5.43 -2.62
C PHE A 8 -4.06 4.08 -1.91
N LEU A 9 -3.13 3.24 -2.33
CA LEU A 9 -2.89 1.91 -1.77
C LEU A 9 -1.40 1.60 -1.80
N VAL A 10 -0.85 1.30 -0.63
CA VAL A 10 0.43 0.61 -0.46
C VAL A 10 0.13 -0.77 0.10
N ALA A 11 0.54 -1.83 -0.59
CA ALA A 11 0.22 -3.17 -0.13
C ALA A 11 1.35 -4.14 -0.40
N ARG A 12 1.27 -5.27 0.29
CA ARG A 12 2.22 -6.35 0.18
C ARG A 12 1.75 -7.44 -0.77
N GLY A 13 2.65 -7.95 -1.61
CA GLY A 13 2.40 -9.12 -2.47
C GLY A 13 2.67 -10.45 -1.78
N ARG A 14 2.33 -11.55 -2.47
CA ARG A 14 2.71 -12.89 -2.03
C ARG A 14 4.21 -13.12 -2.17
N ARG A 15 4.79 -12.58 -3.24
CA ARG A 15 6.22 -12.68 -3.56
C ARG A 15 6.94 -11.33 -3.43
N LEU A 16 6.21 -10.24 -3.61
CA LEU A 16 6.76 -8.89 -3.56
C LEU A 16 6.60 -8.28 -2.16
N GLY A 17 7.51 -7.35 -1.82
CA GLY A 17 7.43 -6.54 -0.60
C GLY A 17 6.26 -5.56 -0.63
N TYR A 18 6.28 -4.58 0.28
CA TYR A 18 5.37 -3.44 0.16
C TYR A 18 5.71 -2.64 -1.09
N ARG A 19 4.66 -2.21 -1.80
CA ARG A 19 4.78 -1.29 -2.93
C ARG A 19 3.49 -0.51 -3.10
N THR A 20 3.62 0.68 -3.69
CA THR A 20 2.48 1.47 -4.13
C THR A 20 1.78 0.76 -5.30
N LEU A 21 0.46 0.60 -5.22
CA LEU A 21 -0.39 -0.06 -6.22
C LEU A 21 -1.43 0.88 -6.82
N LEU A 22 -1.96 1.79 -6.00
CA LEU A 22 -2.88 2.84 -6.40
C LEU A 22 -2.29 4.16 -5.89
N ALA A 23 -2.17 5.15 -6.76
CA ALA A 23 -1.65 6.47 -6.37
C ALA A 23 -2.43 7.60 -7.05
N PRO A 24 -2.48 8.80 -6.45
CA PRO A 24 -2.99 9.98 -7.10
C PRO A 24 -2.31 10.22 -8.46
N GLY A 25 -3.11 10.48 -9.50
CA GLY A 25 -2.56 10.66 -10.85
C GLY A 25 -1.53 11.78 -10.97
N PHE A 26 -1.61 12.81 -10.11
CA PHE A 26 -0.62 13.89 -10.08
C PHE A 26 0.75 13.42 -9.55
N LEU A 27 0.79 12.45 -8.62
CA LEU A 27 2.05 11.85 -8.16
C LEU A 27 2.64 10.91 -9.20
N ILE A 28 1.79 10.15 -9.90
CA ILE A 28 2.23 9.28 -10.99
C ILE A 28 2.84 10.11 -12.13
N SER A 29 2.15 11.18 -12.54
CA SER A 29 2.60 12.06 -13.64
C SER A 29 3.93 12.75 -13.32
N ALA A 30 4.17 13.06 -12.04
CA ALA A 30 5.42 13.65 -11.57
C ALA A 30 6.53 12.61 -11.31
N GLY A 31 6.23 11.31 -11.33
CA GLY A 31 7.18 10.26 -10.92
C GLY A 31 7.44 10.20 -9.41
N GLU A 32 6.55 10.76 -8.60
CA GLU A 32 6.74 10.99 -7.15
C GLU A 32 5.90 10.04 -6.27
N HIS A 33 5.22 9.06 -6.85
CA HIS A 33 4.36 8.14 -6.09
C HIS A 33 5.13 7.26 -5.08
N GLY A 34 6.46 7.19 -5.18
CA GLY A 34 7.36 6.55 -4.21
C GLY A 34 7.28 7.16 -2.80
N VAL A 35 6.84 8.42 -2.70
CA VAL A 35 6.65 9.07 -1.39
C VAL A 35 5.63 8.36 -0.51
N LEU A 36 4.68 7.63 -1.12
CA LEU A 36 3.64 6.94 -0.38
C LEU A 36 4.19 5.75 0.39
N ASP A 37 4.97 4.88 -0.26
CA ASP A 37 5.62 3.73 0.36
C ASP A 37 6.72 4.11 1.35
N ASP A 38 7.39 5.25 1.15
CA ASP A 38 8.37 5.76 2.10
C ASP A 38 7.74 6.36 3.37
N THR A 39 6.54 6.93 3.25
CA THR A 39 5.90 7.70 4.34
C THR A 39 4.99 6.84 5.21
N VAL A 40 4.22 5.92 4.63
CA VAL A 40 3.21 5.17 5.39
C VAL A 40 3.77 3.87 5.94
N VAL A 41 3.52 3.63 7.22
CA VAL A 41 3.98 2.42 7.92
C VAL A 41 2.75 1.62 8.36
N PRO A 42 2.77 0.26 8.26
CA PRO A 42 1.69 -0.56 8.80
C PRO A 42 1.49 -0.28 10.29
N ASP A 43 0.26 0.00 10.69
CA ASP A 43 -0.13 0.07 12.09
C ASP A 43 -0.50 -1.35 12.59
N SER A 44 -0.26 -1.59 13.87
CA SER A 44 -0.73 -2.77 14.59
C SER A 44 -2.25 -2.74 14.86
N GLN A 45 -2.87 -1.56 14.87
CA GLN A 45 -4.31 -1.40 15.03
C GLN A 45 -5.00 -1.39 13.66
N GLU A 46 -5.80 -2.43 13.42
CA GLU A 46 -6.58 -2.58 12.19
C GLU A 46 -7.64 -1.48 12.07
N ASP A 47 -7.80 -0.95 10.84
CA ASP A 47 -8.76 0.07 10.43
C ASP A 47 -8.74 1.38 11.24
N ARG A 48 -7.71 1.60 12.07
CA ARG A 48 -7.50 2.88 12.75
C ARG A 48 -6.93 3.91 11.78
N ALA A 49 -7.60 5.05 11.68
CA ALA A 49 -7.14 6.18 10.89
C ALA A 49 -5.93 6.87 11.54
N ALA A 50 -4.92 7.14 10.73
CA ALA A 50 -3.77 7.98 11.05
C ALA A 50 -3.63 9.08 9.98
N VAL A 51 -3.05 10.21 10.37
CA VAL A 51 -2.79 11.35 9.48
C VAL A 51 -1.30 11.65 9.54
N VAL A 52 -0.67 11.75 8.37
CA VAL A 52 0.73 12.11 8.22
C VAL A 52 0.84 13.25 7.22
N GLU A 53 1.51 14.34 7.61
CA GLU A 53 1.84 15.43 6.70
C GLU A 53 3.27 15.22 6.18
N THR A 54 3.47 15.45 4.88
CA THR A 54 4.79 15.27 4.25
C THR A 54 4.96 16.18 3.04
N GLU A 55 6.17 16.24 2.52
CA GLU A 55 6.50 16.95 1.30
C GLU A 55 6.95 15.95 0.22
N THR A 56 6.42 16.12 -0.98
CA THR A 56 6.92 15.43 -2.17
C THR A 56 8.33 15.90 -2.53
N PRO A 57 9.08 15.15 -3.36
CA PRO A 57 10.39 15.59 -3.84
C PRO A 57 10.40 16.96 -4.53
N SER A 58 9.31 17.37 -5.18
CA SER A 58 9.14 18.71 -5.75
C SER A 58 8.82 19.82 -4.73
N GLY A 59 8.75 19.50 -3.43
CA GLY A 59 8.44 20.44 -2.35
C GLY A 59 6.94 20.72 -2.19
N ARG A 60 6.06 19.96 -2.88
CA ARG A 60 4.61 20.07 -2.67
C ARG A 60 4.23 19.42 -1.34
N ARG A 61 3.63 20.22 -0.45
CA ARG A 61 2.99 19.74 0.78
C ARG A 61 1.74 18.93 0.45
N ILE A 62 1.75 17.70 0.93
CA ILE A 62 0.63 16.79 0.88
C ILE A 62 0.38 16.24 2.27
N SER A 63 -0.81 15.73 2.47
CA SER A 63 -1.12 15.05 3.70
C SER A 63 -1.90 13.79 3.38
N ILE A 64 -1.59 12.75 4.14
CA ILE A 64 -1.93 11.37 3.86
C ILE A 64 -2.76 10.89 5.04
N VAL A 65 -4.02 10.57 4.78
CA VAL A 65 -4.86 9.86 5.74
C VAL A 65 -4.80 8.40 5.38
N HIS A 66 -4.46 7.54 6.32
CA HIS A 66 -4.34 6.10 6.06
C HIS A 66 -4.86 5.23 7.20
N ALA A 67 -5.18 3.99 6.87
CA ALA A 67 -5.51 2.92 7.81
C ALA A 67 -4.90 1.60 7.32
N THR A 68 -4.67 0.66 8.24
CA THR A 68 -4.10 -0.65 7.93
C THR A 68 -5.19 -1.72 7.98
N HIS A 69 -5.32 -2.52 6.93
CA HIS A 69 -6.28 -3.63 6.84
C HIS A 69 -5.56 -4.97 6.68
N ILE A 70 -5.98 -6.01 7.42
CA ILE A 70 -5.47 -7.37 7.24
C ILE A 70 -6.31 -8.07 6.18
N VAL A 71 -5.68 -8.51 5.09
CA VAL A 71 -6.40 -9.13 3.98
C VAL A 71 -7.03 -10.47 4.43
N THR A 72 -8.35 -10.55 4.33
CA THR A 72 -9.12 -11.77 4.56
C THR A 72 -9.41 -12.51 3.27
N ALA A 73 -9.93 -13.74 3.35
CA ALA A 73 -10.37 -14.47 2.17
C ALA A 73 -11.57 -13.80 1.47
N ALA A 74 -12.43 -13.13 2.22
CA ALA A 74 -13.58 -12.39 1.67
C ALA A 74 -13.13 -11.19 0.85
N ASP A 75 -12.05 -10.53 1.25
CA ASP A 75 -11.54 -9.36 0.54
C ASP A 75 -11.04 -9.69 -0.87
N VAL A 76 -10.50 -10.90 -1.06
CA VAL A 76 -9.93 -11.34 -2.34
C VAL A 76 -10.87 -12.25 -3.14
N ALA A 77 -12.03 -12.60 -2.59
CA ALA A 77 -13.04 -13.36 -3.31
C ALA A 77 -13.57 -12.55 -4.49
N GLU A 78 -13.73 -13.22 -5.63
CA GLU A 78 -14.42 -12.61 -6.77
C GLU A 78 -15.90 -12.37 -6.43
N PRO A 79 -16.50 -11.27 -6.92
CA PRO A 79 -17.92 -11.02 -6.72
C PRO A 79 -18.77 -12.20 -7.20
N GLY A 80 -19.60 -12.76 -6.32
CA GLY A 80 -20.47 -13.91 -6.62
C GLY A 80 -19.82 -15.28 -6.38
N THR A 81 -18.54 -15.33 -6.00
CA THR A 81 -17.84 -16.58 -5.66
C THR A 81 -17.73 -16.70 -4.13
N PRO A 82 -18.00 -17.88 -3.53
CA PRO A 82 -17.79 -18.08 -2.11
C PRO A 82 -16.31 -17.89 -1.76
N PRO A 83 -15.99 -17.22 -0.65
CA PRO A 83 -14.61 -17.04 -0.24
C PRO A 83 -13.96 -18.39 0.06
N THR A 84 -12.67 -18.51 -0.29
CA THR A 84 -11.87 -19.66 0.13
C THR A 84 -11.76 -19.70 1.65
N GLU A 85 -11.64 -20.90 2.25
CA GLU A 85 -11.55 -21.01 3.71
C GLU A 85 -10.27 -20.36 4.29
N ARG A 86 -9.21 -20.22 3.49
CA ARG A 86 -7.91 -19.73 3.95
C ARG A 86 -7.65 -18.31 3.48
N ALA A 87 -7.36 -17.42 4.44
CA ALA A 87 -6.90 -16.07 4.15
C ALA A 87 -5.57 -16.08 3.35
N PRO A 88 -5.40 -15.15 2.40
CA PRO A 88 -4.20 -15.07 1.60
C PRO A 88 -2.99 -14.71 2.46
N ARG A 89 -1.86 -15.36 2.17
CA ARG A 89 -0.60 -15.22 2.90
C ARG A 89 0.56 -15.09 1.92
N ASP A 90 1.66 -14.50 2.38
CA ASP A 90 2.90 -14.45 1.62
C ASP A 90 3.64 -15.81 1.60
N THR A 91 4.74 -15.86 0.86
CA THR A 91 5.66 -17.01 0.81
C THR A 91 6.26 -17.41 2.17
N HIS A 92 6.20 -16.53 3.17
CA HIS A 92 6.65 -16.75 4.53
C HIS A 92 5.49 -17.02 5.51
N SER A 93 4.29 -17.31 5.00
CA SER A 93 3.08 -17.55 5.79
C SER A 93 2.60 -16.37 6.66
N ARG A 94 3.10 -15.15 6.43
CA ARG A 94 2.60 -13.93 7.07
C ARG A 94 1.28 -13.51 6.43
N PRO A 95 0.33 -12.93 7.19
CA PRO A 95 -0.86 -12.33 6.61
C PRO A 95 -0.46 -11.20 5.66
N LEU A 96 -1.21 -11.06 4.57
CA LEU A 96 -1.07 -9.91 3.68
C LEU A 96 -1.75 -8.69 4.33
N GLN A 97 -1.13 -7.53 4.18
CA GLN A 97 -1.61 -6.27 4.74
C GLN A 97 -1.73 -5.23 3.63
N LEU A 98 -2.73 -4.37 3.78
CA LEU A 98 -2.94 -3.20 2.94
C LEU A 98 -2.84 -1.96 3.82
N ILE A 99 -2.20 -0.92 3.32
CA ILE A 99 -2.29 0.43 3.86
C ILE A 99 -3.06 1.23 2.82
N TYR A 100 -4.27 1.64 3.17
CA TYR A 100 -5.18 2.31 2.27
C TYR A 100 -5.61 3.65 2.84
N GLY A 101 -6.06 4.54 1.97
CA GLY A 101 -6.62 5.81 2.39
C GLY A 101 -6.62 6.81 1.26
N PHE A 102 -6.42 8.08 1.58
CA PHE A 102 -6.43 9.15 0.61
C PHE A 102 -5.39 10.23 0.89
N VAL A 103 -5.00 10.92 -0.18
CA VAL A 103 -4.08 12.05 -0.17
C VAL A 103 -4.87 13.32 -0.47
N TYR A 104 -4.57 14.41 0.22
CA TYR A 104 -5.05 15.75 -0.12
C TYR A 104 -3.88 16.71 -0.26
N VAL A 105 -4.05 17.72 -1.11
CA VAL A 105 -3.03 18.73 -1.40
C VAL A 105 -3.36 20.00 -0.61
N GLY A 106 -2.36 20.61 0.02
CA GLY A 106 -2.50 21.92 0.66
C GLY A 106 -2.46 21.95 2.19
N GLY A 107 -2.21 20.82 2.86
CA GLY A 107 -2.08 20.74 4.32
C GLY A 107 -3.41 20.89 5.08
N GLY A 108 -3.46 20.39 6.33
CA GLY A 108 -4.57 20.67 7.26
C GLY A 108 -5.91 19.99 6.98
N ALA A 109 -5.97 18.66 6.82
CA ALA A 109 -7.25 17.96 6.92
C ALA A 109 -7.70 17.93 8.36
N GLY A 110 -8.97 18.26 8.54
CA GLY A 110 -9.71 17.84 9.71
C GLY A 110 -9.76 16.32 9.84
N PRO A 111 -10.33 15.82 10.95
CA PRO A 111 -10.43 14.40 11.21
C PRO A 111 -11.14 13.69 10.04
N PRO A 112 -10.57 12.57 9.54
CA PRO A 112 -11.16 11.84 8.43
C PRO A 112 -12.47 11.18 8.86
N GLY A 113 -13.53 11.37 8.07
CA GLY A 113 -14.77 10.66 8.27
C GLY A 113 -14.67 9.21 7.82
N ALA A 114 -15.32 8.33 8.57
CA ALA A 114 -15.31 6.89 8.32
C ALA A 114 -15.82 6.51 6.92
N ASP A 115 -16.75 7.28 6.35
CA ASP A 115 -17.27 7.04 5.01
C ASP A 115 -16.23 7.24 3.90
N ASP A 116 -15.38 8.26 4.02
CA ASP A 116 -14.34 8.53 3.03
C ASP A 116 -13.29 7.40 3.03
N LEU A 117 -12.92 6.90 4.22
CA LEU A 117 -12.03 5.75 4.35
C LEU A 117 -12.66 4.46 3.83
N ARG A 118 -13.97 4.23 4.06
CA ARG A 118 -14.67 3.06 3.52
C ARG A 118 -14.64 3.05 1.98
N ILE A 119 -14.89 4.19 1.34
CA ILE A 119 -14.78 4.32 -0.12
C ILE A 119 -13.35 3.99 -0.58
N CYS A 120 -12.33 4.52 0.12
CA CYS A 120 -10.94 4.24 -0.22
C CYS A 120 -10.59 2.76 -0.05
N ARG A 121 -11.14 2.09 0.97
CA ARG A 121 -10.97 0.64 1.18
C ARG A 121 -11.54 -0.16 0.02
N GLU A 122 -12.76 0.15 -0.40
CA GLU A 122 -13.43 -0.53 -1.53
C GLU A 122 -12.63 -0.37 -2.84
N LEU A 123 -12.19 0.85 -3.16
CA LEU A 123 -11.36 1.12 -4.34
C LEU A 123 -10.00 0.42 -4.27
N SER A 124 -9.38 0.40 -3.09
CA SER A 124 -8.10 -0.25 -2.85
C SER A 124 -8.20 -1.77 -2.99
N LEU A 125 -9.24 -2.39 -2.44
CA LEU A 125 -9.47 -3.83 -2.59
C LEU A 125 -9.68 -4.22 -4.06
N ALA A 126 -10.36 -3.39 -4.85
CA ALA A 126 -10.51 -3.63 -6.28
C ALA A 126 -9.16 -3.61 -7.02
N ALA A 127 -8.29 -2.64 -6.73
CA ALA A 127 -6.93 -2.59 -7.29
C ALA A 127 -6.07 -3.77 -6.81
N TYR A 128 -6.19 -4.14 -5.53
CA TYR A 128 -5.45 -5.24 -4.94
C TYR A 128 -5.80 -6.60 -5.54
N ARG A 129 -7.08 -6.85 -5.86
CA ARG A 129 -7.50 -8.08 -6.56
C ARG A 129 -6.83 -8.20 -7.94
N ARG A 130 -6.76 -7.11 -8.70
CA ARG A 130 -6.07 -7.08 -10.00
C ARG A 130 -4.57 -7.32 -9.83
N PHE A 131 -3.97 -6.72 -8.80
CA PHE A 131 -2.58 -6.97 -8.46
C PHE A 131 -2.30 -8.44 -8.12
N LEU A 132 -3.13 -9.09 -7.30
CA LEU A 132 -2.95 -10.50 -6.96
C LEU A 132 -3.16 -11.45 -8.14
N ALA A 133 -3.88 -11.03 -9.19
CA ALA A 133 -4.06 -11.82 -10.40
C ALA A 133 -2.76 -11.88 -11.24
N ASP A 134 -1.94 -10.82 -11.22
CA ASP A 134 -0.66 -10.75 -11.92
C ASP A 134 0.33 -9.81 -11.21
N GLU A 135 0.94 -10.28 -10.11
CA GLU A 135 1.80 -9.45 -9.26
C GLU A 135 3.03 -8.89 -10.00
N GLU A 136 3.58 -9.67 -10.95
CA GLU A 136 4.83 -9.36 -11.65
C GLU A 136 4.62 -8.34 -12.78
N ALA A 137 3.49 -8.43 -13.51
CA ALA A 137 3.17 -7.47 -14.56
C ALA A 137 2.47 -6.21 -14.04
N PHE A 138 1.93 -6.22 -12.81
CA PHE A 138 1.14 -5.10 -12.29
C PHE A 138 1.91 -3.77 -12.28
N ARG A 139 1.23 -2.72 -12.73
CA ARG A 139 1.70 -1.32 -12.75
C ARG A 139 0.83 -0.48 -11.85
N VAL A 140 1.42 0.58 -11.30
CA VAL A 140 0.69 1.52 -10.44
C VAL A 140 -0.49 2.09 -11.21
N GLU A 141 -1.69 1.98 -10.64
CA GLU A 141 -2.91 2.54 -11.18
C GLU A 141 -3.13 3.97 -10.68
N SER A 142 -3.76 4.81 -11.52
CA SER A 142 -4.13 6.16 -11.13
C SER A 142 -5.47 6.19 -10.40
N GLY A 143 -5.45 6.66 -9.16
CA GLY A 143 -6.64 6.98 -8.38
C GLY A 143 -7.31 8.26 -8.88
N HIS A 144 -8.61 8.20 -9.12
CA HIS A 144 -9.41 9.38 -9.47
C HIS A 144 -9.75 10.17 -8.21
N GLY A 145 -9.68 11.49 -8.30
CA GLY A 145 -10.05 12.36 -7.19
C GLY A 145 -11.55 12.29 -6.88
N PHE A 146 -11.90 12.34 -5.60
CA PHE A 146 -13.28 12.42 -5.12
C PHE A 146 -13.42 13.56 -4.11
N ALA A 147 -14.65 14.07 -3.98
CA ALA A 147 -14.97 15.09 -3.00
C ALA A 147 -15.08 14.47 -1.60
N LEU A 148 -14.38 15.04 -0.62
CA LEU A 148 -14.47 14.61 0.77
C LEU A 148 -15.85 14.93 1.34
N ARG A 149 -16.52 13.91 1.89
CA ARG A 149 -17.80 14.08 2.57
C ARG A 149 -17.60 14.71 3.95
N SER A 150 -16.48 14.40 4.59
CA SER A 150 -16.12 14.92 5.91
C SER A 150 -15.93 16.43 5.94
N ALA A 151 -15.45 17.02 4.84
CA ALA A 151 -15.30 18.46 4.68
C ALA A 151 -16.66 19.21 4.65
N LEU A 152 -17.76 18.50 4.37
CA LEU A 152 -19.11 19.06 4.39
C LEU A 152 -19.73 19.01 5.80
N ASN A 153 -19.31 18.06 6.63
CA ASN A 153 -19.84 17.86 7.98
C ASN A 153 -19.00 18.54 9.08
N GLY A 154 -17.75 18.93 8.78
CA GLY A 154 -16.85 19.64 9.69
C GLY A 154 -17.20 21.11 9.94
N GLY A 155 -18.48 21.48 9.83
CA GLY A 155 -18.97 22.77 10.29
C GLY A 155 -18.79 22.84 11.80
N VAL A 156 -17.69 23.48 12.23
CA VAL A 156 -17.43 24.07 13.55
C VAL A 156 -18.32 23.47 14.65
N THR A 157 -17.92 22.32 15.18
CA THR A 157 -18.22 22.07 16.59
C THR A 157 -17.23 22.93 17.36
N GLU A 158 -17.64 24.17 17.61
CA GLU A 158 -17.06 25.00 18.65
C GLU A 158 -16.98 24.11 19.91
N PRO A 159 -15.83 24.03 20.61
CA PRO A 159 -15.71 23.21 21.80
C PRO A 159 -16.58 23.80 22.93
N GLU A 160 -17.88 23.51 22.88
CA GLU A 160 -18.84 23.76 23.95
C GLU A 160 -18.69 22.67 25.01
N GLU A 161 -17.49 22.52 25.57
CA GLU A 161 -17.28 21.73 26.79
C GLU A 161 -16.09 22.24 27.61
N LEU A 162 -16.03 23.54 27.89
CA LEU A 162 -15.32 24.06 29.06
C LEU A 162 -16.00 25.33 29.61
N ALA A 163 -17.33 25.32 29.71
CA ALA A 163 -18.05 26.23 30.58
C ALA A 163 -18.37 25.54 31.91
N GLN A 164 -17.36 25.36 32.77
CA GLN A 164 -17.46 25.39 34.24
C GLN A 164 -16.16 24.90 34.89
N SER A 165 -15.18 25.79 35.00
CA SER A 165 -14.32 25.77 36.19
C SER A 165 -13.90 27.19 36.52
N SER A 166 -14.74 27.84 37.31
CA SER A 166 -14.43 29.09 37.98
C SER A 166 -13.21 28.90 38.89
N MET A 167 -12.12 29.60 38.59
CA MET A 167 -11.12 30.00 39.60
C MET A 167 -10.73 31.45 39.31
N PRO A 168 -10.85 32.35 40.31
CA PRO A 168 -10.40 33.72 40.18
C PRO A 168 -8.94 33.85 40.65
N GLY A 169 -8.20 34.70 39.93
CA GLY A 169 -7.06 35.46 40.46
C GLY A 169 -5.72 34.73 40.48
N ILE A 170 -4.80 35.18 39.64
CA ILE A 170 -3.48 35.72 40.01
C ILE A 170 -2.95 36.47 38.78
N GLU A 171 -2.72 37.76 38.97
CA GLU A 171 -2.04 38.67 38.06
C GLU A 171 -0.52 38.38 38.04
N ASP A 172 0.14 38.91 37.00
CA ASP A 172 1.59 39.11 36.86
C ASP A 172 2.48 37.87 36.68
N SER A 173 3.00 37.67 35.46
CA SER A 173 4.43 37.91 35.16
C SER A 173 4.83 37.40 33.75
N ASP A 174 5.70 38.22 33.15
CA ASP A 174 6.83 37.87 32.29
C ASP A 174 6.63 37.48 30.81
N GLU A 175 6.86 38.52 30.01
CA GLU A 175 7.39 38.54 28.66
C GLU A 175 8.44 37.43 28.43
N THR A 176 8.11 36.43 27.61
CA THR A 176 9.05 35.43 27.13
C THR A 176 9.51 35.81 25.71
N PRO A 177 10.83 35.85 25.42
CA PRO A 177 11.35 36.26 24.13
C PRO A 177 11.10 35.19 23.05
N ASP A 178 10.74 35.66 21.85
CA ASP A 178 10.52 34.85 20.66
C ASP A 178 11.74 33.95 20.33
N PRO A 179 11.54 32.64 20.09
CA PRO A 179 12.62 31.77 19.63
C PRO A 179 12.90 32.02 18.14
N VAL A 180 14.00 32.72 17.85
CA VAL A 180 14.59 32.79 16.51
C VAL A 180 15.14 31.40 16.16
N GLY A 181 14.36 30.63 15.41
CA GLY A 181 14.78 29.32 14.91
C GLY A 181 16.01 29.40 14.00
N PRO A 182 16.93 28.43 14.07
CA PRO A 182 18.14 28.42 13.26
C PRO A 182 17.81 28.41 11.77
N SER A 183 18.43 29.31 11.01
CA SER A 183 18.21 29.51 9.58
C SER A 183 18.65 28.26 8.79
N TYR A 184 17.68 27.47 8.34
CA TYR A 184 17.86 26.25 7.52
C TYR A 184 18.64 26.48 6.21
N THR A 185 18.85 27.72 5.81
CA THR A 185 19.59 28.12 4.61
C THR A 185 21.05 27.64 4.60
N VAL A 186 21.70 27.55 5.77
CA VAL A 186 23.11 27.12 5.86
C VAL A 186 23.25 25.60 5.68
N VAL A 187 22.27 24.82 6.16
CA VAL A 187 22.31 23.35 6.07
C VAL A 187 22.09 22.88 4.62
N ILE A 188 21.20 23.54 3.88
CA ILE A 188 20.90 23.19 2.47
C ILE A 188 22.14 23.41 1.57
N LEU A 189 22.91 24.48 1.79
CA LEU A 189 24.12 24.75 0.99
C LEU A 189 25.22 23.68 1.20
N LEU A 190 25.36 23.17 2.43
CA LEU A 190 26.35 22.15 2.76
C LEU A 190 26.03 20.80 2.10
N VAL A 191 24.76 20.38 2.14
CA VAL A 191 24.32 19.12 1.50
C VAL A 191 24.47 19.21 -0.03
N GLY A 192 24.09 20.34 -0.63
CA GLY A 192 24.25 20.57 -2.07
C GLY A 192 25.71 20.47 -2.53
N ALA A 193 26.65 21.03 -1.76
CA ALA A 193 28.07 20.94 -2.08
C ALA A 193 28.62 19.50 -2.05
N VAL A 194 28.21 18.69 -1.06
CA VAL A 194 28.65 17.29 -0.94
C VAL A 194 28.13 16.44 -2.11
N VAL A 195 26.85 16.62 -2.50
CA VAL A 195 26.27 15.91 -3.65
C VAL A 195 26.99 16.29 -4.95
N LEU A 196 27.26 17.58 -5.17
CA LEU A 196 27.98 18.05 -6.36
C LEU A 196 29.39 17.44 -6.44
N ILE A 197 30.13 17.42 -5.32
CA ILE A 197 31.46 16.78 -5.24
C ILE A 197 31.36 15.28 -5.56
N GLY A 198 30.37 14.58 -5.00
CA GLY A 198 30.14 13.15 -5.29
C GLY A 198 29.87 12.88 -6.77
N VAL A 199 29.07 13.72 -7.44
CA VAL A 199 28.78 13.60 -8.88
C VAL A 199 30.04 13.83 -9.72
N VAL A 200 30.85 14.83 -9.38
CA VAL A 200 32.11 15.11 -10.09
C VAL A 200 33.11 13.97 -9.93
N ILE A 201 33.26 13.41 -8.72
CA ILE A 201 34.12 12.25 -8.47
C ILE A 201 33.63 11.04 -9.28
N LEU A 202 32.32 10.77 -9.29
CA LEU A 202 31.76 9.66 -10.06
C LEU A 202 31.98 9.82 -11.57
N ALA A 203 31.82 11.04 -12.09
CA ALA A 203 32.08 11.36 -13.50
C ALA A 203 33.57 11.16 -13.87
N MET A 204 34.48 11.61 -13.01
CA MET A 204 35.93 11.40 -13.17
C MET A 204 36.31 9.92 -13.15
N LEU A 205 35.68 9.12 -12.29
CA LEU A 205 35.89 7.66 -12.24
C LEU A 205 35.40 6.96 -13.52
N ARG A 206 34.33 7.45 -14.15
CA ARG A 206 33.84 6.89 -15.43
C ARG A 206 34.77 7.21 -16.59
N LEU A 207 35.34 8.41 -16.63
CA LEU A 207 36.25 8.86 -17.70
C LEU A 207 37.59 8.11 -17.73
N THR A 208 37.99 7.46 -16.64
CA THR A 208 39.27 6.71 -16.54
C THR A 208 39.15 5.23 -16.87
N THR A 209 37.96 4.72 -17.17
CA THR A 209 37.78 3.34 -17.63
C THR A 209 38.22 3.21 -19.09
N THR A 210 39.53 3.02 -19.26
CA THR A 210 40.13 2.68 -20.55
C THR A 210 39.55 1.33 -20.98
N PRO A 211 38.89 1.21 -22.15
CA PRO A 211 38.33 -0.06 -22.60
C PRO A 211 39.47 -1.08 -22.73
N GLU A 212 39.36 -2.18 -22.00
CA GLU A 212 40.30 -3.29 -22.12
C GLU A 212 40.35 -3.74 -23.59
N PRO A 213 41.55 -3.97 -24.17
CA PRO A 213 41.68 -4.46 -25.52
C PRO A 213 41.01 -5.83 -25.62
N ILE A 214 40.02 -5.93 -26.50
CA ILE A 214 39.27 -7.15 -26.79
C ILE A 214 40.28 -8.24 -27.18
N LYS A 215 40.46 -9.23 -26.29
CA LYS A 215 41.23 -10.43 -26.61
C LYS A 215 40.53 -11.16 -27.77
N PRO A 216 41.20 -11.40 -28.91
CA PRO A 216 40.62 -12.17 -29.99
C PRO A 216 40.27 -13.58 -29.51
N CYS A 217 39.00 -13.95 -29.62
CA CYS A 217 38.51 -15.27 -29.23
C CYS A 217 39.20 -16.35 -30.08
N PRO A 218 39.69 -17.44 -29.47
CA PRO A 218 40.16 -18.59 -30.21
C PRO A 218 38.99 -19.24 -30.97
N SER A 219 39.18 -19.43 -32.27
CA SER A 219 38.25 -20.12 -33.15
C SER A 219 38.03 -21.55 -32.65
N VAL A 220 36.81 -21.86 -32.22
CA VAL A 220 36.42 -23.22 -31.85
C VAL A 220 36.11 -23.99 -33.13
N PRO A 221 36.73 -25.16 -33.39
CA PRO A 221 36.40 -25.97 -34.55
C PRO A 221 34.97 -26.52 -34.43
N VAL A 222 34.22 -26.35 -35.51
CA VAL A 222 32.88 -26.91 -35.72
C VAL A 222 32.98 -28.44 -35.68
N LEU A 223 32.53 -29.04 -34.57
CA LEU A 223 32.32 -30.47 -34.47
C LEU A 223 30.90 -30.77 -34.96
N ALA A 224 30.81 -31.39 -36.14
CA ALA A 224 29.57 -31.89 -36.70
C ALA A 224 29.00 -33.01 -35.83
N SER A 225 27.98 -32.71 -35.03
CA SER A 225 27.16 -33.74 -34.39
C SER A 225 26.18 -34.31 -35.40
N GLN A 226 26.44 -35.55 -35.81
CA GLN A 226 25.48 -36.41 -36.49
C GLN A 226 24.26 -36.63 -35.58
N THR A 227 23.08 -36.34 -36.15
CA THR A 227 21.78 -36.60 -35.55
C THR A 227 21.46 -38.09 -35.65
N ASP A 228 21.46 -38.78 -34.50
CA ASP A 228 20.98 -40.15 -34.37
C ASP A 228 19.48 -40.12 -34.00
N PRO A 229 18.55 -40.66 -34.82
CA PRO A 229 17.12 -40.61 -34.56
C PRO A 229 16.71 -41.65 -33.50
N LYS A 230 16.86 -41.30 -32.22
CA LYS A 230 16.46 -42.15 -31.09
C LYS A 230 14.98 -41.97 -30.74
N GLN A 231 14.18 -42.86 -31.32
CA GLN A 231 13.09 -43.63 -30.70
C GLN A 231 12.00 -42.87 -29.90
N PRO A 232 10.74 -42.83 -30.37
CA PRO A 232 9.63 -42.22 -29.64
C PRO A 232 9.33 -42.95 -28.33
N ALA A 233 9.15 -42.16 -27.26
CA ALA A 233 8.78 -42.65 -25.94
C ALA A 233 7.38 -43.32 -25.95
N PRO A 234 7.19 -44.42 -25.20
CA PRO A 234 5.89 -45.08 -25.09
C PRO A 234 4.86 -44.19 -24.38
N ALA A 235 3.63 -44.22 -24.88
CA ALA A 235 2.51 -43.46 -24.35
C ALA A 235 2.22 -43.80 -22.87
N PRO A 236 1.87 -42.79 -22.04
CA PRO A 236 1.50 -43.01 -20.65
C PRO A 236 0.22 -43.85 -20.56
N GLN A 237 0.29 -44.96 -19.82
CA GLN A 237 -0.88 -45.78 -19.50
C GLN A 237 -1.83 -45.00 -18.58
N PRO A 238 -3.16 -45.13 -18.77
CA PRO A 238 -4.14 -44.51 -17.88
C PRO A 238 -4.01 -45.10 -16.47
N ALA A 239 -3.79 -44.22 -15.49
CA ALA A 239 -3.82 -44.61 -14.08
C ALA A 239 -5.19 -45.19 -13.71
N GLN A 240 -5.21 -46.40 -13.18
CA GLN A 240 -6.41 -47.01 -12.63
C GLN A 240 -6.90 -46.19 -11.43
N ILE A 241 -8.06 -45.56 -11.59
CA ILE A 241 -8.74 -44.82 -10.52
C ILE A 241 -9.30 -45.86 -9.54
N LYS A 242 -8.72 -45.91 -8.34
CA LYS A 242 -9.23 -46.70 -7.21
C LYS A 242 -10.58 -46.10 -6.78
N PRO A 243 -11.68 -46.87 -6.73
CA PRO A 243 -12.98 -46.35 -6.33
C PRO A 243 -12.97 -45.91 -4.86
N THR A 244 -13.31 -44.64 -4.64
CA THR A 244 -13.46 -44.02 -3.31
C THR A 244 -14.65 -44.64 -2.56
N PRO A 245 -14.51 -44.97 -1.26
CA PRO A 245 -15.60 -45.53 -0.47
C PRO A 245 -16.76 -44.54 -0.28
N LYS A 246 -17.98 -45.10 -0.37
CA LYS A 246 -19.28 -44.43 -0.24
C LYS A 246 -19.42 -43.78 1.15
N PRO A 247 -19.79 -42.49 1.26
CA PRO A 247 -20.01 -41.85 2.55
C PRO A 247 -21.24 -42.44 3.28
N PRO A 248 -21.19 -42.55 4.62
CA PRO A 248 -22.30 -43.05 5.42
C PRO A 248 -23.48 -42.06 5.42
N ALA A 249 -24.69 -42.62 5.45
CA ALA A 249 -25.95 -41.88 5.42
C ALA A 249 -26.13 -41.01 6.68
N THR A 250 -26.34 -39.72 6.47
CA THR A 250 -26.67 -38.73 7.48
C THR A 250 -28.01 -39.07 8.15
N ALA A 251 -28.02 -39.20 9.48
CA ALA A 251 -29.23 -39.37 10.27
C ALA A 251 -30.06 -38.07 10.29
N PRO A 252 -31.40 -38.15 10.26
CA PRO A 252 -32.27 -36.98 10.31
C PRO A 252 -32.24 -36.31 11.68
N CYS A 253 -31.91 -35.02 11.68
CA CYS A 253 -31.93 -34.15 12.86
C CYS A 253 -33.37 -33.89 13.29
N LEU A 254 -33.73 -34.34 14.49
CA LEU A 254 -35.03 -34.11 15.12
C LEU A 254 -35.18 -32.62 15.47
N LEU A 255 -36.19 -31.97 14.90
CA LEU A 255 -36.61 -30.61 15.26
C LEU A 255 -37.17 -30.56 16.69
N PRO A 256 -36.84 -29.53 17.49
CA PRO A 256 -37.43 -29.33 18.80
C PRO A 256 -38.89 -28.86 18.70
N ARG A 257 -39.73 -29.53 19.49
CA ARG A 257 -41.17 -29.34 19.61
C ARG A 257 -41.46 -28.05 20.39
N GLU A 258 -42.07 -27.06 19.75
CA GLU A 258 -42.56 -25.85 20.43
C GLU A 258 -43.61 -26.20 21.50
N LYS A 259 -43.47 -25.59 22.68
CA LYS A 259 -44.48 -25.63 23.74
C LYS A 259 -45.48 -24.48 23.54
N PRO A 260 -46.79 -24.72 23.68
CA PRO A 260 -47.78 -23.64 23.63
C PRO A 260 -47.74 -22.79 24.90
N GLN A 261 -47.73 -21.46 24.73
CA GLN A 261 -48.01 -20.50 25.79
C GLN A 261 -49.50 -20.53 26.12
N SER A 262 -49.84 -20.74 27.40
CA SER A 262 -51.18 -20.51 27.93
C SER A 262 -51.36 -19.03 28.24
N LYS A 263 -52.51 -18.50 27.84
CA LYS A 263 -53.10 -17.28 28.40
C LYS A 263 -53.51 -17.50 29.86
#